data_AF-A0A3D5AWM5-F1
#
_entry.id   AF-A0A3D5AWM5-F1
#
_cell.length_a   1.000
_cell.length_b   1.000
_cell.length_c   1.000
_cell.angle_alpha   90.00
_cell.angle_beta   90.00
_cell.angle_gamma   90.00
#
_symmetry.space_group_name_H-M   'P 1'
#
loop_
_entity.id
_entity.type
_entity.pdbx_description
1 polymer ?
#
loop_
_entity_poly.entity_id
_entity_poly.type
_entity_poly.pdbx_seq_one_letter_code
_entity_poly.pdbx_strand_id
1 'polypeptide(L)' 'VPDRTEAIRAALREAGSGDVVLVAGKGHEDYQQIGDRRIPYSDRDTVRTLLREAA' A
#
# COMPACT_ATOMS: atom_id res chain seq x y z
N VAL A 1 5.20 -13.25 -7.93
CA VAL A 1 4.28 -12.11 -8.15
C VAL A 1 4.77 -10.97 -7.27
N PRO A 2 4.98 -9.75 -7.80
CA PRO A 2 5.36 -8.61 -6.97
C PRO A 2 4.31 -8.34 -5.88
N ASP A 3 4.76 -8.00 -4.66
CA ASP A 3 3.87 -7.75 -3.51
C ASP A 3 3.54 -6.25 -3.40
N ARG A 4 2.24 -5.94 -3.30
CA ARG A 4 1.77 -4.55 -3.26
C ARG A 4 2.11 -3.85 -1.94
N THR A 5 2.10 -4.58 -0.83
CA THR A 5 2.51 -4.05 0.49
C THR A 5 3.98 -3.70 0.48
N GLU A 6 4.84 -4.54 -0.09
CA GLU A 6 6.28 -4.24 -0.19
C GLU A 6 6.56 -3.02 -1.05
N ALA A 7 5.84 -2.86 -2.17
CA ALA A 7 5.98 -1.67 -3.01
C ALA A 7 5.61 -0.37 -2.26
N ILE A 8 4.50 -0.40 -1.52
CA ILE A 8 4.08 0.76 -0.69
C ILE A 8 5.10 1.00 0.43
N ARG A 9 5.59 -0.05 1.09
CA ARG A 9 6.61 0.07 2.15
C ARG A 9 7.91 0.68 1.61
N ALA A 10 8.37 0.23 0.44
CA ALA A 10 9.57 0.77 -0.20
C ALA A 10 9.39 2.26 -0.51
N ALA A 11 8.28 2.64 -1.15
CA ALA A 11 7.99 4.04 -1.47
C ALA A 11 7.93 4.95 -0.22
N LEU A 12 7.30 4.47 0.87
CA LEU A 12 7.25 5.22 2.13
C LEU A 12 8.62 5.32 2.83
N ARG A 13 9.49 4.31 2.69
CA ARG A 13 10.85 4.35 3.25
C ARG A 13 11.80 5.26 2.46
N GLU A 14 11.58 5.37 1.16
CA GLU A 14 12.39 6.22 0.28
C GLU A 14 11.97 7.68 0.35
N ALA A 15 10.70 7.96 0.67
CA ALA A 15 10.18 9.32 0.80
C ALA A 15 10.85 10.09 1.95
N GLY A 16 11.35 11.28 1.63
CA GLY A 16 11.94 12.20 2.58
C GLY A 16 10.94 13.18 3.19
N SER A 17 11.43 14.03 4.08
CA SER A 17 10.63 15.14 4.62
C SER A 17 10.21 16.11 3.51
N GLY A 18 8.91 16.36 3.41
CA GLY A 18 8.33 17.24 2.39
C GLY A 18 7.88 16.53 1.11
N ASP A 19 8.20 15.25 0.93
CA ASP A 19 7.74 14.46 -0.20
C ASP A 19 6.28 14.00 -0.02
N VAL A 20 5.61 13.73 -1.15
CA VAL A 20 4.25 13.18 -1.18
C VAL A 20 4.25 11.88 -1.98
N VAL A 21 3.78 10.80 -1.35
CA VAL A 21 3.59 9.50 -2.00
C VAL A 21 2.11 9.33 -2.39
N LEU A 22 1.83 9.20 -3.69
CA LEU A 22 0.50 8.88 -4.22
C LEU A 22 0.36 7.37 -4.46
N VAL A 23 -0.49 6.69 -3.69
CA VAL A 23 -0.89 5.31 -3.96
C VAL A 23 -2.15 5.31 -4.83
N ALA A 24 -2.00 4.98 -6.11
CA ALA A 24 -3.10 5.00 -7.09
C ALA A 24 -3.60 3.59 -7.47
N GLY A 25 -4.83 3.53 -7.99
CA GLY A 25 -5.42 2.32 -8.58
C GLY A 25 -6.62 1.77 -7.82
N LYS A 26 -6.52 1.53 -6.51
CA LYS A 26 -7.58 0.85 -5.74
C LYS A 26 -8.61 1.78 -5.11
N GLY A 27 -8.20 2.96 -4.66
CA GLY A 27 -9.09 3.90 -3.99
C GLY A 27 -9.74 3.34 -2.71
N HIS A 28 -11.00 2.93 -2.79
CA HIS A 28 -11.79 2.38 -1.67
C HIS A 28 -11.97 0.86 -1.72
N GLU A 29 -11.40 0.17 -2.73
CA GLU A 29 -11.45 -1.28 -2.82
C GLU A 29 -10.69 -1.95 -1.66
N ASP A 30 -11.26 -3.04 -1.15
CA ASP A 30 -10.82 -3.80 0.02
C ASP A 30 -10.37 -5.24 -0.29
N TYR A 31 -10.12 -5.54 -1.57
CA TYR A 31 -9.53 -6.79 -2.01
C TYR A 31 -8.48 -6.59 -3.11
N GLN A 32 -7.52 -7.50 -3.23
CA GLN A 32 -6.63 -7.63 -4.37
C GLN A 32 -7.03 -8.86 -5.19
N GLN A 33 -7.23 -8.68 -6.48
CA GLN A 33 -7.51 -9.79 -7.39
C GLN A 33 -6.20 -10.40 -7.90
N ILE A 34 -6.03 -11.70 -7.69
CA ILE A 34 -4.91 -12.49 -8.22
C ILE A 34 -5.50 -13.68 -8.98
N GLY A 35 -5.46 -13.61 -10.32
CA GLY A 35 -6.23 -14.51 -11.18
C GLY A 35 -7.73 -14.38 -10.88
N ASP A 36 -8.37 -15.50 -10.56
CA ASP A 36 -9.80 -15.55 -10.23
C ASP A 36 -10.09 -15.38 -8.73
N ARG A 37 -9.06 -15.19 -7.89
CA ARG A 37 -9.19 -15.07 -6.45
C ARG A 37 -9.21 -13.61 -6.01
N ARG A 38 -10.16 -13.26 -5.14
CA ARG A 38 -10.17 -12.00 -4.39
C ARG A 38 -9.61 -12.24 -2.99
N ILE A 39 -8.49 -11.62 -2.69
CA ILE A 39 -7.79 -11.71 -1.40
C ILE A 39 -8.06 -10.43 -0.63
N PRO A 40 -8.50 -10.46 0.65
CA PRO A 40 -8.71 -9.26 1.45
C PRO A 40 -7.44 -8.38 1.50
N TYR A 41 -7.56 -7.13 1.04
CA TYR A 41 -6.44 -6.20 0.94
C TYR A 41 -6.92 -4.76 0.66
N SER A 42 -6.47 -3.79 1.46
CA SER A 42 -6.85 -2.37 1.36
C SER A 42 -5.61 -1.48 1.39
N ASP A 43 -5.39 -0.69 0.33
CA ASP A 43 -4.27 0.26 0.27
C ASP A 43 -4.32 1.23 1.47
N ARG A 44 -5.52 1.65 1.87
CA ARG A 44 -5.72 2.61 2.98
C ARG A 44 -5.25 2.02 4.31
N ASP A 45 -5.59 0.77 4.57
CA ASP A 45 -5.23 0.11 5.83
C ASP A 45 -3.76 -0.28 5.85
N THR A 46 -3.21 -0.69 4.70
CA THR A 46 -1.77 -0.92 4.53
C THR A 46 -0.98 0.35 4.82
N VAL A 47 -1.33 1.49 4.20
CA VAL A 47 -0.64 2.78 4.43
C VAL A 47 -0.74 3.20 5.90
N ARG A 48 -1.93 3.10 6.51
CA ARG A 48 -2.11 3.45 7.94
C ARG A 48 -1.25 2.59 8.86
N THR A 49 -1.14 1.29 8.58
CA THR A 49 -0.32 0.37 9.37
C THR A 49 1.16 0.73 9.25
N LEU A 50 1.66 0.89 8.03
CA LEU A 50 3.07 1.19 7.77
C LEU A 50 3.51 2.55 8.35
N LEU A 51 2.65 3.56 8.29
CA LEU A 51 2.94 4.87 8.90
C LEU A 51 2.99 4.81 10.43
N ARG A 52 2.26 3.88 11.07
CA ARG A 52 2.35 3.67 12.53
C ARG A 52 3.60 2.91 12.95
N GLU A 53 4.12 2.03 12.09
CA GLU A 53 5.37 1.29 12.33
C GLU A 53 6.62 2.18 12.18
N ALA A 54 6.52 3.24 11.38
CA ALA A 54 7.63 4.16 11.11
C ALA A 54 7.73 5.33 12.13
N ALA A 55 6.74 5.49 13.01
CA ALA A 55 6.69 6.49 14.08
C ALA A 55 7.29 5.93 15.38
#